data_AF-A0A078HGQ9-F1
#
_entry.id   AF-A0A078HGQ9-F1
#
_cell.length_a   1.000
_cell.length_b   1.000
_cell.length_c   1.000
_cell.angle_alpha   90.00
_cell.angle_beta   90.00
_cell.angle_gamma   90.00
#
_symmetry.space_group_name_H-M   'P 1'
#
loop_
_entity.id
_entity.type
_entity.pdbx_description
1 polymer ?
#
loop_
_entity_poly.entity_id
_entity_poly.type
_entity_poly.pdbx_seq_one_letter_code
_entity_poly.pdbx_strand_id
1 'polypeptide(L)'
;MVAAYVGSVAPVIDTDDIIELTGQLSELDMLPPSSRRPPGRPHKKRFLSRGEVRMKTPRRRTVCSRCKGCGHNRATCKTPIS
;
A
#
# COMPACT_ATOMS: atom_id res chain seq x y z
N MET A 1 0.54 -21.54 53.51
CA MET A 1 1.53 -20.93 52.59
C MET A 1 1.29 -19.43 52.66
N VAL A 2 2.17 -18.67 53.32
CA VAL A 2 1.98 -17.22 53.50
C VAL A 2 2.65 -16.54 52.31
N ALA A 3 1.91 -15.71 51.59
CA ALA A 3 2.50 -14.91 50.50
C ALA A 3 3.46 -13.87 51.09
N ALA A 4 4.62 -13.67 50.44
CA ALA A 4 5.63 -12.71 50.89
C ALA A 4 5.14 -11.25 50.87
N TYR A 5 4.12 -10.94 50.06
CA TYR A 5 3.52 -9.62 49.96
C TYR A 5 2.00 -9.71 49.96
N VAL A 6 1.35 -8.75 50.60
CA VAL A 6 -0.12 -8.67 50.71
C VAL A 6 -0.80 -8.17 49.42
N GLY A 7 -0.01 -7.65 48.46
CA GLY A 7 -0.49 -7.11 47.19
C GLY A 7 0.62 -6.98 46.14
N SER A 8 0.27 -6.47 44.97
CA SER A 8 1.20 -6.29 43.85
C SER A 8 2.14 -5.10 44.07
N VAL A 9 3.44 -5.30 43.87
CA VAL A 9 4.44 -4.22 43.89
C VAL A 9 4.78 -3.85 42.44
N ALA A 10 4.46 -2.62 42.04
CA ALA A 10 4.85 -2.09 40.73
C ALA A 10 6.32 -1.61 40.75
N PRO A 11 7.05 -1.72 39.63
CA PRO A 11 8.38 -1.15 39.54
C PRO A 11 8.31 0.36 39.68
N VAL A 12 9.34 0.94 40.32
CA VAL A 12 9.53 2.39 40.29
C VAL A 12 9.94 2.74 38.86
N ILE A 13 9.10 3.52 38.19
CA ILE A 13 9.35 3.99 36.82
C ILE A 13 10.02 5.35 36.97
N ASP A 14 11.17 5.54 36.33
CA ASP A 14 11.74 6.89 36.19
C ASP A 14 10.89 7.66 35.18
N THR A 15 10.19 8.66 35.68
CA THR A 15 9.23 9.44 34.91
C THR A 15 9.85 10.70 34.32
N ASP A 16 11.05 11.09 34.77
CA ASP A 16 11.66 12.37 34.39
C ASP A 16 11.99 12.36 32.89
N ASP A 17 12.59 11.28 32.39
CA ASP A 17 12.86 11.08 30.96
C ASP A 17 11.58 11.08 30.11
N ILE A 18 10.48 10.53 30.64
CA ILE A 18 9.19 10.44 29.93
C ILE A 18 8.53 11.82 29.87
N ILE A 19 8.57 12.57 30.96
CA ILE A 19 8.02 13.92 31.06
C ILE A 19 8.78 14.87 30.12
N GLU A 20 10.11 14.77 30.09
CA GLU A 20 10.93 15.56 29.18
C GLU A 20 10.63 15.24 27.71
N LEU A 21 10.58 13.95 27.35
CA LEU A 21 10.28 13.51 25.99
C LEU A 21 8.86 13.90 25.54
N THR A 22 7.87 13.79 26.43
CA THR A 22 6.49 14.18 26.12
C THR A 22 6.34 15.69 25.98
N GLY A 23 7.07 16.50 26.77
CA GLY A 23 7.16 17.95 26.56
C GLY A 23 7.69 18.30 25.17
N GLN A 24 8.81 17.70 24.78
CA GLN A 24 9.42 17.92 23.46
C GLN A 24 8.49 17.51 22.30
N LEU A 25 7.78 16.40 22.42
CA LEU A 25 6.83 15.93 21.40
C LEU A 25 5.56 16.78 21.32
N SER A 26 5.14 17.39 22.42
CA SER A 26 3.95 18.25 22.48
C SER A 26 4.16 19.59 21.78
N GLU A 27 5.42 20.03 21.66
CA GLU A 27 5.82 21.23 20.94
C GLU A 27 6.00 21.00 19.42
N LEU A 28 5.99 19.75 18.96
CA LEU A 28 6.15 19.35 17.57
C LEU A 28 4.80 19.17 16.87
N ASP A 29 4.49 20.01 15.87
CA ASP A 29 3.35 19.84 14.98
C ASP A 29 3.57 18.67 14.01
N MET A 30 3.18 17.46 14.42
CA MET A 30 3.23 16.26 13.59
C MET A 30 2.10 16.24 12.56
N LEU A 31 2.36 16.81 11.39
CA LEU A 31 1.44 16.74 10.24
C LEU A 31 1.52 15.38 9.54
N PRO A 32 0.42 14.92 8.91
CA PRO A 32 0.51 13.78 8.00
C PRO A 32 1.51 14.07 6.88
N PRO A 33 2.13 13.03 6.29
CA PRO A 33 3.08 13.22 5.20
C PRO A 33 2.43 14.02 4.06
N SER A 34 3.18 14.97 3.50
CA SER A 34 2.72 15.84 2.42
C SER A 34 2.42 15.09 1.11
N SER A 35 2.83 13.83 1.02
CA SER A 35 2.61 13.00 -0.16
C SER A 35 1.17 12.48 -0.22
N ARG A 36 0.59 12.54 -1.41
CA ARG A 36 -0.70 11.90 -1.67
C ARG A 36 -0.53 10.38 -1.66
N ARG A 37 -1.46 9.66 -1.05
CA ARG A 37 -1.54 8.20 -1.19
C ARG A 37 -1.64 7.83 -2.68
N PRO A 38 -0.80 6.91 -3.19
CA PRO A 38 -0.92 6.47 -4.57
C PRO A 38 -2.29 5.81 -4.80
N PRO A 39 -2.83 5.86 -6.02
CA PRO A 39 -4.03 5.11 -6.35
C PRO A 39 -3.83 3.63 -6.04
N GLY A 40 -4.82 3.02 -5.39
CA GLY A 40 -4.79 1.60 -5.10
C GLY A 40 -4.71 0.75 -6.38
N ARG A 41 -4.47 -0.55 -6.21
CA ARG A 41 -4.45 -1.49 -7.33
C ARG A 41 -5.77 -1.41 -8.12
N PRO A 42 -5.74 -1.26 -9.45
CA PRO A 42 -6.95 -1.30 -10.27
C PRO A 42 -7.74 -2.61 -10.07
N HIS A 43 -9.06 -2.50 -10.02
CA HIS A 43 -9.95 -3.67 -9.92
C HIS A 43 -9.77 -4.60 -11.12
N LYS A 44 -9.86 -5.92 -10.90
CA LYS A 44 -9.85 -6.93 -11.99
C LYS A 44 -10.93 -6.65 -13.05
N LYS A 45 -12.06 -6.07 -12.66
CA LYS A 45 -13.12 -5.59 -13.56
C LYS A 45 -13.29 -4.09 -13.36
N ARG A 46 -13.14 -3.30 -14.43
CA ARG A 46 -13.45 -1.85 -14.42
C ARG A 46 -14.95 -1.62 -14.27
N PHE A 47 -15.34 -0.63 -13.46
CA PHE A 47 -16.71 -0.10 -13.41
C PHE A 47 -17.03 0.69 -14.68
N LEU A 48 -18.23 0.47 -15.22
CA LEU A 48 -18.70 1.15 -16.42
C LEU A 48 -19.34 2.49 -16.04
N SER A 49 -19.14 3.52 -16.87
CA SER A 49 -19.83 4.81 -16.70
C SER A 49 -21.31 4.71 -17.09
N ARG A 50 -22.14 5.70 -16.72
CA ARG A 50 -23.55 5.74 -17.18
C ARG A 50 -23.61 5.71 -18.71
N GLY A 51 -24.44 4.82 -19.26
CA GLY A 51 -24.58 4.61 -20.71
C GLY A 51 -23.51 3.71 -21.34
N GLU A 52 -22.49 3.30 -20.58
CA GLU A 52 -21.47 2.40 -21.08
C GLU A 52 -21.91 0.93 -20.97
N VAL A 53 -22.23 0.32 -22.11
CA VAL A 53 -22.59 -1.10 -22.19
C VAL A 53 -21.37 -1.91 -22.61
N ARG A 54 -21.02 -2.96 -21.85
CA ARG A 54 -20.02 -3.95 -22.30
C ARG A 54 -20.60 -4.75 -23.47
N MET A 55 -20.32 -4.28 -24.68
CA MET A 55 -20.50 -5.10 -25.86
C MET A 55 -19.63 -6.35 -25.74
N LYS A 56 -20.16 -7.52 -26.09
CA LYS A 56 -19.38 -8.75 -26.26
C LYS A 56 -18.55 -8.63 -27.55
N THR A 57 -17.65 -7.65 -27.63
CA THR A 57 -16.70 -7.58 -28.72
C THR A 57 -15.67 -8.70 -28.54
N PRO A 58 -15.35 -9.45 -29.60
CA PRO A 58 -14.27 -10.41 -29.54
C PRO A 58 -13.02 -9.68 -29.09
N ARG A 59 -12.38 -10.17 -28.01
CA ARG A 59 -11.12 -9.59 -27.53
C ARG A 59 -10.15 -9.62 -28.71
N ARG A 60 -9.71 -8.43 -29.15
CA ARG A 60 -8.70 -8.32 -30.20
C ARG A 60 -7.49 -9.14 -29.77
N ARG A 61 -7.04 -10.05 -30.63
CA ARG A 61 -5.82 -10.83 -30.37
C ARG A 61 -4.68 -9.83 -30.22
N THR A 62 -3.93 -9.92 -29.13
CA THR A 62 -2.73 -9.11 -28.95
C THR A 62 -1.71 -9.55 -30.00
N VAL A 63 -1.36 -8.66 -30.92
CA VAL A 63 -0.33 -8.87 -31.94
C VAL A 63 0.89 -8.04 -31.58
N CYS A 64 2.06 -8.67 -31.57
CA CYS A 64 3.31 -8.02 -31.25
C CYS A 64 3.76 -7.13 -32.42
N SER A 65 4.03 -5.84 -32.16
CA SER A 65 4.50 -4.93 -33.21
C SER A 65 5.96 -5.18 -33.66
N ARG A 66 6.73 -5.99 -32.92
CA ARG A 66 8.10 -6.38 -33.29
C ARG A 66 8.10 -7.60 -34.22
N CYS A 67 7.64 -8.75 -33.71
CA CYS A 67 7.71 -10.02 -34.44
C CYS A 67 6.43 -10.37 -35.22
N LYS A 68 5.36 -9.55 -35.12
CA LYS A 68 4.04 -9.78 -35.74
C LYS A 68 3.32 -11.05 -35.27
N GLY A 69 3.85 -11.78 -34.30
CA GLY A 69 3.21 -12.94 -33.66
C GLY A 69 2.05 -12.55 -32.73
N CYS A 70 1.18 -13.51 -32.41
CA CYS A 70 0.03 -13.29 -31.51
C CYS A 70 0.30 -13.79 -30.08
N GLY A 71 -0.52 -13.34 -29.12
CA GLY A 71 -0.51 -13.80 -27.73
C GLY A 71 0.46 -13.07 -26.81
N HIS A 72 1.22 -12.11 -27.33
CA HIS A 72 2.14 -11.27 -26.56
C HIS A 72 2.25 -9.87 -27.18
N ASN A 73 2.71 -8.90 -26.40
CA ASN A 73 2.96 -7.53 -26.85
C ASN A 73 4.47 -7.28 -27.03
N ARG A 74 4.86 -6.13 -27.60
CA ARG A 74 6.27 -5.75 -27.81
C ARG A 74 7.11 -5.78 -26.52
N ALA A 75 6.50 -5.49 -25.37
CA ALA A 75 7.16 -5.47 -24.06
C ALA A 75 7.52 -6.87 -23.54
N THR A 76 6.76 -7.90 -23.93
CA THR A 76 6.97 -9.30 -23.52
C THR A 76 7.55 -10.16 -24.64
N CYS A 77 7.97 -9.53 -25.75
CA CYS A 77 8.48 -10.22 -26.92
C CYS A 77 9.91 -10.68 -26.69
N LYS A 78 10.15 -11.98 -26.88
CA LYS A 78 11.47 -12.63 -26.70
C LYS A 78 12.35 -12.60 -27.95
N THR A 79 11.85 -12.07 -29.08
CA THR A 79 12.67 -11.94 -30.29
C THR A 79 13.73 -10.85 -30.08
N PRO A 80 14.97 -11.04 -30.57
CA PRO A 80 16.01 -10.03 -30.48
C PRO A 80 15.57 -8.72 -31.14
N ILE A 81 16.12 -7.61 -30.65
CA ILE A 81 15.95 -6.30 -31.29
C ILE A 81 16.99 -6.25 -32.40
N SER A 82 16.53 -6.33 -33.64
CA SER A 82 17.30 -5.96 -34.83
C SER A 82 17.38 -4.44 -34.95
#